data_AF-L9YR44-F1
#
_entry.id   AF-L9YR44-F1
#
_cell.length_a   1.000
_cell.length_b   1.000
_cell.length_c   1.000
_cell.angle_alpha   90.00
_cell.angle_beta   90.00
_cell.angle_gamma   90.00
#
_symmetry.space_group_name_H-M   'P 1'
#
loop_
_entity.id
_entity.type
_entity.pdbx_description
1 polymer ?
#
loop_
_entity_poly.entity_id
_entity_poly.type
_entity_poly.pdbx_seq_one_letter_code
_entity_poly.pdbx_strand_id
1 'polypeptide(L)'
;MHRRAFLRRATALPATLAVAGCAAPGTGSDGSDGSTDGEGNSDELRDGAGTAPIPRIEDPPEAVYLPGHRKSMQVLEPVAAGDYTLTPMLTYPHPFWTVTGTDRHRVDPTAGRGVHLMLVCWDRETGIVLPGDAEPRVTITRRGERVASRQLWPMLSQEMGVHFGDNLTLPADDTYAVSVDFPPLPTRRTGSLADRFTEGGTATFEFAYDRAFREDVVEGIDLLERERWGDRGALEPMTHGGDGSANAALPYSALPPAADVPGTRLVDPDGTAGATTGSLPSSGDATFVVTLLESGSRLADGDGRYLLVSPRTPYNRVPLVNMSLRAAVRRNGTEVGDSPLELTATLDAAVGLHYGRSVTDVRPGDSVTLTIASPPQAARHQGYETAFFRMEPLELVVPPA
;
A
#
# COMPACT_ATOMS: atom_id res chain seq x y z
N MET A 1 31.40 21.17 26.23
CA MET A 1 31.82 19.81 26.68
C MET A 1 30.96 18.82 25.91
N HIS A 2 31.39 17.87 25.07
CA HIS A 2 32.66 17.48 24.47
C HIS A 2 32.34 17.01 23.03
N ARG A 3 33.14 17.46 22.05
CA ARG A 3 33.16 16.97 20.66
C ARG A 3 33.91 15.62 20.60
N ARG A 4 33.41 14.64 19.84
CA ARG A 4 34.18 13.48 19.32
C ARG A 4 33.59 13.13 17.95
N ALA A 5 34.14 13.58 16.82
CA ALA A 5 35.35 13.14 16.14
C ALA A 5 35.27 11.68 15.64
N PHE A 6 34.84 11.55 14.38
CA PHE A 6 34.89 10.36 13.54
C PHE A 6 36.35 9.97 13.26
N LEU A 7 36.68 8.68 13.40
CA LEU A 7 37.92 8.09 12.89
C LEU A 7 37.55 6.94 11.94
N ARG A 8 37.74 7.18 10.64
CA ARG A 8 37.89 6.15 9.62
C ARG A 8 39.21 5.42 9.86
N ARG A 9 39.19 4.10 9.96
CA ARG A 9 40.36 3.25 9.69
C ARG A 9 39.94 2.12 8.75
N ALA A 10 40.49 2.18 7.55
CA ALA A 10 40.58 1.08 6.62
C ALA A 10 41.64 0.10 7.13
N THR A 11 41.34 -1.18 7.08
CA THR A 11 42.33 -2.25 7.22
C THR A 11 42.08 -3.26 6.11
N ALA A 12 43.06 -3.34 5.21
CA ALA A 12 43.20 -4.37 4.18
C ALA A 12 43.46 -5.73 4.83
N LEU A 13 42.85 -6.79 4.29
CA LEU A 13 43.17 -8.18 4.62
C LEU A 13 43.99 -8.80 3.47
N PRO A 14 45.06 -9.55 3.77
CA PRO A 14 45.93 -10.16 2.77
C PRO A 14 45.36 -11.49 2.26
N ALA A 15 45.61 -11.77 0.99
CA ALA A 15 45.40 -13.06 0.35
C ALA A 15 46.55 -14.02 0.70
N THR A 16 46.23 -15.25 1.09
CA THR A 16 47.18 -16.38 1.10
C THR A 16 46.59 -17.57 0.37
N LEU A 17 47.23 -17.90 -0.75
CA LEU A 17 47.12 -19.14 -1.52
C LEU A 17 47.72 -20.31 -0.71
N ALA A 18 47.06 -21.47 -0.79
CA ALA A 18 47.70 -22.76 -0.53
C ALA A 18 47.32 -23.73 -1.67
N VAL A 19 48.35 -24.24 -2.34
CA VAL A 19 48.31 -25.24 -3.41
C VAL A 19 48.98 -26.51 -2.91
N ALA A 20 48.35 -27.66 -3.09
CA ALA A 20 48.91 -29.01 -3.29
C ALA A 20 47.74 -30.02 -3.23
N GLY A 21 47.54 -31.02 -4.08
CA GLY A 21 48.29 -31.53 -5.23
C GLY A 21 47.97 -33.04 -5.43
N CYS A 22 47.66 -33.42 -6.68
CA CYS A 22 47.88 -34.75 -7.33
C CYS A 22 47.03 -35.98 -6.91
N ALA A 23 46.63 -36.95 -7.76
CA ALA A 23 46.61 -37.21 -9.23
C ALA A 23 45.76 -38.52 -9.46
N ALA A 24 44.78 -38.57 -10.38
CA ALA A 24 44.77 -39.26 -11.71
C ALA A 24 44.66 -40.82 -11.70
N PRO A 25 44.31 -41.54 -12.81
CA PRO A 25 43.54 -41.23 -14.04
C PRO A 25 42.50 -42.33 -14.43
N GLY A 26 41.71 -42.11 -15.50
CA GLY A 26 40.92 -43.14 -16.16
C GLY A 26 40.30 -42.68 -17.48
N THR A 27 40.75 -43.26 -18.58
CA THR A 27 40.51 -42.95 -20.00
C THR A 27 39.21 -43.51 -20.56
N GLY A 28 38.63 -42.87 -21.58
CA GLY A 28 37.69 -43.49 -22.52
C GLY A 28 37.05 -42.47 -23.46
N SER A 29 37.21 -42.66 -24.78
CA SER A 29 36.80 -41.73 -25.83
C SER A 29 35.45 -42.08 -26.49
N ASP A 30 35.07 -41.17 -27.40
CA ASP A 30 34.20 -41.31 -28.57
C ASP A 30 32.71 -41.00 -28.42
N GLY A 31 32.27 -40.11 -29.31
CA GLY A 31 30.94 -39.51 -29.35
C GLY A 31 29.94 -40.23 -30.25
N SER A 32 28.74 -39.66 -30.32
CA SER A 32 27.77 -39.82 -31.40
C SER A 32 26.66 -38.78 -31.18
N ASP A 33 26.41 -37.96 -32.19
CA ASP A 33 25.15 -37.23 -32.35
C ASP A 33 23.98 -38.22 -32.46
N GLY A 34 22.82 -37.83 -31.96
CA GLY A 34 21.58 -38.60 -32.07
C GLY A 34 20.39 -37.83 -31.49
N SER A 35 19.76 -37.01 -32.32
CA SER A 35 18.43 -36.45 -32.09
C SER A 35 17.38 -37.56 -32.02
N THR A 36 16.50 -37.54 -31.03
CA THR A 36 15.07 -37.94 -31.14
C THR A 36 14.33 -37.65 -29.83
N ASP A 37 13.36 -36.75 -29.94
CA ASP A 37 11.97 -36.84 -29.48
C ASP A 37 11.66 -37.28 -28.04
N GLY A 38 11.05 -36.33 -27.32
CA GLY A 38 9.69 -36.51 -26.79
C GLY A 38 9.51 -37.56 -25.71
N GLU A 39 9.54 -37.11 -24.46
CA GLU A 39 8.53 -37.40 -23.42
C GLU A 39 9.00 -36.72 -22.12
N GLY A 40 8.64 -35.45 -21.96
CA GLY A 40 8.83 -34.72 -20.72
C GLY A 40 7.90 -35.30 -19.66
N ASN A 41 8.44 -36.23 -18.88
CA ASN A 41 7.85 -36.77 -17.66
C ASN A 41 7.38 -35.62 -16.74
N SER A 42 6.08 -35.32 -16.76
CA SER A 42 5.45 -34.23 -16.00
C SER A 42 4.87 -34.68 -14.65
N ASP A 43 5.49 -35.67 -14.00
CA ASP A 43 4.93 -36.29 -12.78
C ASP A 43 5.84 -36.24 -11.54
N GLU A 44 6.82 -35.33 -11.47
CA GLU A 44 7.68 -35.16 -10.28
C GLU A 44 7.68 -33.76 -9.66
N LEU A 45 6.54 -33.05 -9.63
CA LEU A 45 6.36 -31.85 -8.80
C LEU A 45 4.96 -31.76 -8.19
N ARG A 46 4.53 -32.79 -7.47
CA ARG A 46 3.30 -32.74 -6.65
C ARG A 46 3.53 -33.29 -5.25
N ASP A 47 4.57 -32.79 -4.58
CA ASP A 47 4.62 -32.82 -3.12
C ASP A 47 5.53 -31.68 -2.60
N GLY A 48 4.99 -30.83 -1.71
CA GLY A 48 5.84 -30.18 -0.70
C GLY A 48 5.97 -28.65 -0.61
N ALA A 49 5.49 -27.81 -1.54
CA ALA A 49 5.58 -26.35 -1.36
C ALA A 49 4.32 -25.64 -1.84
N GLY A 50 3.56 -25.05 -0.92
CA GLY A 50 2.33 -24.27 -1.21
C GLY A 50 2.59 -22.92 -1.87
N THR A 51 3.49 -22.87 -2.86
CA THR A 51 3.81 -21.66 -3.60
C THR A 51 3.05 -21.69 -4.92
N ALA A 52 2.03 -20.84 -5.04
CA ALA A 52 1.33 -20.65 -6.31
C ALA A 52 2.32 -20.19 -7.41
N PRO A 53 2.21 -20.68 -8.66
CA PRO A 53 3.03 -20.22 -9.77
C PRO A 53 2.55 -18.83 -10.20
N ILE A 54 2.94 -17.81 -9.43
CA ILE A 54 2.53 -16.43 -9.67
C ILE A 54 3.40 -15.82 -10.77
N PRO A 55 2.81 -15.23 -11.82
CA PRO A 55 3.56 -14.49 -12.82
C PRO A 55 4.38 -13.34 -12.23
N ARG A 56 5.69 -13.36 -12.51
CA ARG A 56 6.58 -12.22 -12.24
C ARG A 56 6.85 -11.47 -13.55
N ILE A 57 6.73 -10.15 -13.49
CA ILE A 57 7.15 -9.25 -14.57
C ILE A 57 8.60 -8.87 -14.30
N GLU A 58 9.49 -9.10 -15.28
CA GLU A 58 10.94 -8.94 -15.11
C GLU A 58 11.38 -7.47 -15.10
N ASP A 59 10.60 -6.57 -15.71
CA ASP A 59 10.84 -5.12 -15.74
C ASP A 59 9.51 -4.33 -15.76
N PRO A 60 8.81 -4.22 -14.62
CA PRO A 60 7.55 -3.49 -14.55
C PRO A 60 7.77 -1.98 -14.74
N PRO A 61 6.83 -1.26 -15.39
CA PRO A 61 6.96 0.17 -15.59
C PRO A 61 7.01 0.93 -14.26
N GLU A 62 7.63 2.10 -14.23
CA GLU A 62 7.66 2.99 -13.06
C GLU A 62 6.34 3.78 -12.89
N ALA A 63 5.24 3.03 -12.79
CA ALA A 63 3.86 3.52 -12.75
C ALA A 63 2.94 2.46 -12.15
N VAL A 64 1.68 2.82 -11.93
CA VAL A 64 0.61 1.86 -11.67
C VAL A 64 0.34 1.04 -12.93
N TYR A 65 0.34 -0.27 -12.79
CA TYR A 65 0.21 -1.20 -13.92
C TYR A 65 -0.60 -2.45 -13.60
N LEU A 66 -1.10 -3.14 -14.62
CA LEU A 66 -1.84 -4.39 -14.48
C LEU A 66 -0.89 -5.56 -14.13
N PRO A 67 -1.05 -6.21 -12.96
CA PRO A 67 -0.27 -7.39 -12.61
C PRO A 67 -0.64 -8.59 -13.50
N GLY A 68 0.09 -9.69 -13.40
CA GLY A 68 -0.17 -10.87 -14.22
C GLY A 68 -1.41 -11.69 -13.82
N HIS A 69 -2.02 -11.38 -12.68
CA HIS A 69 -3.13 -12.15 -12.11
C HIS A 69 -3.93 -11.33 -11.09
N ARG A 70 -5.16 -11.75 -10.82
CA ARG A 70 -5.94 -11.40 -9.62
C ARG A 70 -5.75 -12.48 -8.57
N LYS A 71 -5.73 -12.09 -7.30
CA LYS A 71 -5.54 -13.04 -6.19
C LYS A 71 -6.89 -13.61 -5.76
N SER A 72 -6.95 -14.92 -5.57
CA SER A 72 -8.03 -15.53 -4.80
C SER A 72 -7.73 -15.46 -3.31
N MET A 73 -8.76 -15.33 -2.50
CA MET A 73 -8.66 -15.26 -1.06
C MET A 73 -9.94 -15.74 -0.39
N GLN A 74 -9.80 -16.36 0.77
CA GLN A 74 -10.91 -16.60 1.67
C GLN A 74 -11.22 -15.30 2.43
N VAL A 75 -12.44 -14.79 2.28
CA VAL A 75 -12.95 -13.65 3.06
C VAL A 75 -13.71 -14.19 4.26
N LEU A 76 -13.35 -13.78 5.47
CA LEU A 76 -14.05 -14.15 6.70
C LEU A 76 -15.10 -13.12 7.08
N GLU A 77 -15.96 -13.47 8.03
CA GLU A 77 -16.95 -12.55 8.59
C GLU A 77 -16.30 -11.33 9.25
N PRO A 78 -16.85 -10.12 9.06
CA PRO A 78 -16.39 -8.94 9.75
C PRO A 78 -16.53 -9.07 11.27
N VAL A 79 -15.50 -8.69 12.02
CA VAL A 79 -15.47 -8.68 13.49
C VAL A 79 -15.23 -7.27 14.03
N ALA A 80 -15.76 -7.00 15.23
CA ALA A 80 -15.58 -5.71 15.92
C ALA A 80 -14.41 -5.77 16.91
N ALA A 81 -13.63 -4.69 16.97
CA ALA A 81 -12.57 -4.44 17.94
C ALA A 81 -12.76 -3.03 18.51
N GLY A 82 -13.60 -2.86 19.54
CA GLY A 82 -13.99 -1.52 20.00
C GLY A 82 -14.71 -0.76 18.89
N ASP A 83 -14.25 0.46 18.57
CA ASP A 83 -14.80 1.29 17.48
C ASP A 83 -14.44 0.76 16.07
N TYR A 84 -13.43 -0.10 15.98
CA TYR A 84 -12.95 -0.67 14.73
C TYR A 84 -13.87 -1.81 14.28
N THR A 85 -14.24 -1.83 13.01
CA THR A 85 -14.65 -3.06 12.33
C THR A 85 -13.48 -3.52 11.47
N LEU A 86 -13.24 -4.83 11.39
CA LEU A 86 -12.26 -5.40 10.47
C LEU A 86 -12.83 -6.61 9.75
N THR A 87 -12.43 -6.78 8.49
CA THR A 87 -12.72 -8.01 7.74
C THR A 87 -11.41 -8.76 7.48
N PRO A 88 -11.21 -9.93 8.12
CA PRO A 88 -10.04 -10.75 7.87
C PRO A 88 -10.13 -11.46 6.52
N MET A 89 -9.01 -11.54 5.83
CA MET A 89 -8.89 -12.25 4.55
C MET A 89 -7.58 -13.04 4.52
N LEU A 90 -7.62 -14.23 3.92
CA LEU A 90 -6.48 -15.13 3.85
C LEU A 90 -6.24 -15.61 2.43
N THR A 91 -4.99 -15.60 2.00
CA THR A 91 -4.56 -16.17 0.71
C THR A 91 -3.22 -16.90 0.88
N TYR A 92 -2.69 -17.47 -0.21
CA TYR A 92 -1.35 -18.06 -0.23
C TYR A 92 -0.28 -16.98 0.08
N PRO A 93 0.83 -17.34 0.76
CA PRO A 93 1.95 -16.43 0.94
C PRO A 93 2.51 -15.96 -0.40
N HIS A 94 2.74 -14.66 -0.54
CA HIS A 94 3.33 -14.10 -1.76
C HIS A 94 4.28 -12.93 -1.43
N PRO A 95 5.15 -12.55 -2.38
CA PRO A 95 6.01 -11.38 -2.19
C PRO A 95 5.20 -10.10 -2.04
N PHE A 96 5.76 -9.15 -1.30
CA PHE A 96 5.33 -7.75 -1.26
C PHE A 96 6.56 -6.86 -1.07
N TRP A 97 6.38 -5.53 -1.08
CA TRP A 97 7.49 -4.60 -0.93
C TRP A 97 7.23 -3.60 0.18
N THR A 98 8.11 -3.55 1.19
CA THR A 98 8.09 -2.48 2.19
C THR A 98 8.79 -1.24 1.64
N VAL A 99 8.41 -0.07 2.14
CA VAL A 99 8.94 1.22 1.72
C VAL A 99 9.50 1.95 2.94
N THR A 100 10.75 2.41 2.84
CA THR A 100 11.41 3.22 3.88
C THR A 100 12.10 4.41 3.22
N GLY A 101 11.62 5.61 3.50
CA GLY A 101 12.05 6.80 2.78
C GLY A 101 11.69 6.67 1.30
N THR A 102 12.70 6.59 0.45
CA THR A 102 12.56 6.34 -1.00
C THR A 102 12.98 4.93 -1.42
N ASP A 103 13.48 4.13 -0.48
CA ASP A 103 13.95 2.78 -0.74
C ASP A 103 12.81 1.77 -0.64
N ARG A 104 12.87 0.78 -1.53
CA ARG A 104 11.90 -0.30 -1.60
C ARG A 104 12.60 -1.63 -1.36
N HIS A 105 12.06 -2.44 -0.44
CA HIS A 105 12.61 -3.75 -0.11
C HIS A 105 11.60 -4.85 -0.40
N ARG A 106 11.98 -5.81 -1.24
CA ARG A 106 11.17 -7.00 -1.49
C ARG A 106 11.22 -7.90 -0.26
N VAL A 107 10.05 -8.31 0.21
CA VAL A 107 9.86 -9.31 1.26
C VAL A 107 9.33 -10.56 0.60
N ASP A 108 10.14 -11.63 0.61
CA ASP A 108 9.74 -12.93 0.11
C ASP A 108 9.13 -13.78 1.24
N PRO A 109 8.09 -14.58 0.93
CA PRO A 109 7.53 -15.50 1.92
C PRO A 109 8.57 -16.54 2.34
N THR A 110 8.54 -16.93 3.62
CA THR A 110 9.37 -18.04 4.11
C THR A 110 8.92 -19.34 3.44
N ALA A 111 9.87 -20.15 2.99
CA ALA A 111 9.57 -21.45 2.40
C ALA A 111 8.79 -22.33 3.39
N GLY A 112 7.78 -23.04 2.87
CA GLY A 112 6.95 -23.95 3.65
C GLY A 112 5.47 -23.58 3.65
N ARG A 113 4.77 -23.94 4.72
CA ARG A 113 3.33 -23.72 4.90
C ARG A 113 3.06 -22.36 5.54
N GLY A 114 2.03 -21.68 5.07
CA GLY A 114 1.63 -20.40 5.60
C GLY A 114 0.45 -19.77 4.88
N VAL A 115 0.13 -18.56 5.30
CA VAL A 115 -0.88 -17.68 4.69
C VAL A 115 -0.31 -16.27 4.56
N HIS A 116 -0.81 -15.52 3.59
CA HIS A 116 -0.80 -14.06 3.68
C HIS A 116 -2.10 -13.64 4.37
N LEU A 117 -1.99 -13.11 5.60
CA LEU A 117 -3.14 -12.61 6.35
C LEU A 117 -3.31 -11.12 6.05
N MET A 118 -4.52 -10.72 5.72
CA MET A 118 -4.87 -9.33 5.44
C MET A 118 -6.07 -8.89 6.28
N LEU A 119 -6.09 -7.63 6.72
CA LEU A 119 -7.19 -7.01 7.45
C LEU A 119 -7.58 -5.70 6.77
N VAL A 120 -8.81 -5.61 6.25
CA VAL A 120 -9.41 -4.32 5.89
C VAL A 120 -10.09 -3.76 7.14
N CYS A 121 -9.69 -2.57 7.58
CA CYS A 121 -10.20 -1.93 8.79
C CYS A 121 -11.00 -0.69 8.44
N TRP A 122 -12.20 -0.56 8.99
CA TRP A 122 -13.15 0.47 8.61
C TRP A 122 -14.02 0.89 9.77
N ASP A 123 -14.57 2.08 9.63
CA ASP A 123 -15.68 2.53 10.41
C ASP A 123 -17.01 2.01 9.84
N ARG A 124 -17.79 1.28 10.66
CA ARG A 124 -19.11 0.78 10.26
C ARG A 124 -20.14 1.89 10.04
N GLU A 125 -20.05 3.01 10.75
CA GLU A 125 -21.07 4.07 10.67
C GLU A 125 -20.91 4.91 9.41
N THR A 126 -19.68 5.28 9.06
CA THR A 126 -19.38 6.09 7.87
C THR A 126 -19.00 5.26 6.64
N GLY A 127 -18.65 3.98 6.81
CA GLY A 127 -18.16 3.11 5.75
C GLY A 127 -16.71 3.40 5.32
N ILE A 128 -16.03 4.33 5.98
CA ILE A 128 -14.66 4.73 5.61
C ILE A 128 -13.65 3.68 6.06
N VAL A 129 -12.79 3.27 5.13
CA VAL A 129 -11.57 2.51 5.42
C VAL A 129 -10.57 3.42 6.15
N LEU A 130 -10.07 2.93 7.28
CA LEU A 130 -9.16 3.67 8.16
C LEU A 130 -7.76 3.76 7.54
N PRO A 131 -7.00 4.83 7.84
CA PRO A 131 -5.63 4.96 7.37
C PRO A 131 -4.71 3.91 7.99
N GLY A 132 -3.61 3.61 7.30
CA GLY A 132 -2.64 2.58 7.66
C GLY A 132 -1.66 2.99 8.76
N ASP A 133 -2.04 3.82 9.72
CA ASP A 133 -1.16 4.29 10.80
C ASP A 133 -1.56 3.77 12.21
N ALA A 134 -2.66 3.03 12.32
CA ALA A 134 -3.00 2.21 13.49
C ALA A 134 -2.61 0.74 13.27
N GLU A 135 -1.30 0.47 13.18
CA GLU A 135 -0.77 -0.86 12.84
C GLU A 135 -1.15 -1.92 13.90
N PRO A 136 -1.95 -2.94 13.55
CA PRO A 136 -2.38 -3.94 14.51
C PRO A 136 -1.30 -4.97 14.80
N ARG A 137 -1.30 -5.48 16.03
CA ARG A 137 -0.57 -6.68 16.40
C ARG A 137 -1.49 -7.89 16.34
N VAL A 138 -1.10 -8.90 15.59
CA VAL A 138 -1.78 -10.21 15.58
C VAL A 138 -1.01 -11.21 16.43
N THR A 139 -1.74 -12.04 17.16
CA THR A 139 -1.22 -13.22 17.86
C THR A 139 -1.99 -14.44 17.40
N ILE A 140 -1.26 -15.42 16.85
CA ILE A 140 -1.84 -16.66 16.34
C ILE A 140 -1.63 -17.75 17.36
N THR A 141 -2.68 -18.50 17.65
CA THR A 141 -2.65 -19.65 18.53
C THR A 141 -3.19 -20.90 17.84
N ARG A 142 -2.68 -22.05 18.24
CA ARG A 142 -3.11 -23.37 17.79
C ARG A 142 -3.25 -24.24 19.04
N ARG A 143 -4.44 -24.80 19.28
CA ARG A 143 -4.72 -25.65 20.46
C ARG A 143 -4.31 -24.99 21.78
N GLY A 144 -4.51 -23.68 21.90
CA GLY A 144 -4.15 -22.89 23.07
C GLY A 144 -2.68 -22.47 23.17
N GLU A 145 -1.80 -22.96 22.28
CA GLU A 145 -0.38 -22.60 22.26
C GLU A 145 -0.11 -21.49 21.23
N ARG A 146 0.72 -20.51 21.60
CA ARG A 146 1.09 -19.41 20.70
C ARG A 146 2.06 -19.88 19.62
N VAL A 147 1.65 -19.70 18.36
CA VAL A 147 2.41 -20.05 17.15
C VAL A 147 3.25 -18.86 16.69
N ALA A 148 2.65 -17.67 16.63
CA ALA A 148 3.32 -16.46 16.16
C ALA A 148 2.72 -15.21 16.81
N SER A 149 3.49 -14.12 16.81
CA SER A 149 2.98 -12.77 17.06
C SER A 149 3.72 -11.79 16.16
N ARG A 150 2.97 -10.95 15.44
CA ARG A 150 3.49 -10.04 14.40
C ARG A 150 2.73 -8.73 14.43
N GLN A 151 3.42 -7.65 14.09
CA GLN A 151 2.78 -6.38 13.73
C GLN A 151 2.57 -6.41 12.23
N LEU A 152 1.35 -6.14 11.77
CA LEU A 152 1.04 -6.17 10.35
C LEU A 152 1.47 -4.86 9.68
N TRP A 153 1.96 -4.96 8.44
CA TRP A 153 2.34 -3.80 7.66
C TRP A 153 1.10 -3.11 7.11
N PRO A 154 1.03 -1.77 7.10
CA PRO A 154 0.06 -1.08 6.24
C PRO A 154 0.45 -1.28 4.78
N MET A 155 -0.52 -1.56 3.92
CA MET A 155 -0.30 -1.95 2.54
C MET A 155 -1.25 -1.23 1.60
N LEU A 156 -0.81 -1.07 0.34
CA LEU A 156 -1.65 -0.67 -0.78
C LEU A 156 -1.72 -1.81 -1.80
N SER A 157 -2.93 -2.18 -2.20
CA SER A 157 -3.19 -3.04 -3.37
C SER A 157 -4.31 -2.47 -4.24
N GLN A 158 -4.35 -2.90 -5.49
CA GLN A 158 -5.38 -2.46 -6.44
C GLN A 158 -6.76 -2.97 -6.03
N GLU A 159 -6.86 -4.25 -5.66
CA GLU A 159 -8.14 -4.90 -5.37
C GLU A 159 -8.71 -4.53 -3.99
N MET A 160 -7.85 -4.31 -2.98
CA MET A 160 -8.29 -4.07 -1.59
C MET A 160 -8.11 -2.62 -1.13
N GLY A 161 -7.33 -1.82 -1.85
CA GLY A 161 -6.99 -0.46 -1.41
C GLY A 161 -6.09 -0.48 -0.17
N VAL A 162 -6.37 0.36 0.81
CA VAL A 162 -5.66 0.41 2.10
C VAL A 162 -6.08 -0.78 2.97
N HIS A 163 -5.11 -1.56 3.42
CA HIS A 163 -5.31 -2.68 4.35
C HIS A 163 -4.05 -2.93 5.16
N PHE A 164 -4.11 -3.82 6.14
CA PHE A 164 -2.93 -4.35 6.82
C PHE A 164 -2.64 -5.77 6.34
N GLY A 165 -1.39 -6.19 6.30
CA GLY A 165 -1.06 -7.58 6.03
C GLY A 165 0.38 -8.00 6.30
N ASP A 166 0.59 -9.31 6.42
CA ASP A 166 1.91 -9.94 6.48
C ASP A 166 1.84 -11.44 6.14
N ASN A 167 2.98 -12.02 5.79
CA ASN A 167 3.13 -13.46 5.61
C ASN A 167 3.34 -14.16 6.96
N LEU A 168 2.55 -15.22 7.21
CA LEU A 168 2.55 -15.98 8.46
C LEU A 168 2.83 -17.45 8.17
N THR A 169 3.92 -17.98 8.74
CA THR A 169 4.25 -19.41 8.67
C THR A 169 3.39 -20.20 9.65
N LEU A 170 2.83 -21.32 9.18
CA LEU A 170 1.98 -22.20 9.98
C LEU A 170 2.62 -23.61 10.09
N PRO A 171 2.67 -24.20 11.31
CA PRO A 171 3.41 -25.45 11.52
C PRO A 171 2.74 -26.71 10.95
N ALA A 172 1.42 -26.71 10.76
CA ALA A 172 0.67 -27.90 10.35
C ALA A 172 -0.72 -27.53 9.83
N ASP A 173 -1.45 -28.51 9.31
CA ASP A 173 -2.88 -28.37 9.03
C ASP A 173 -3.65 -28.40 10.36
N ASP A 174 -4.46 -27.37 10.62
CA ASP A 174 -5.26 -27.23 11.84
C ASP A 174 -6.23 -26.05 11.75
N THR A 175 -7.02 -25.85 12.80
CA THR A 175 -7.72 -24.58 13.04
C THR A 175 -6.83 -23.65 13.88
N TYR A 176 -6.76 -22.39 13.46
CA TYR A 176 -5.97 -21.36 14.11
C TYR A 176 -6.88 -20.25 14.62
N ALA A 177 -6.66 -19.84 15.86
CA ALA A 177 -7.32 -18.67 16.45
C ALA A 177 -6.37 -17.47 16.39
N VAL A 178 -6.87 -16.35 15.88
CA VAL A 178 -6.14 -15.09 15.75
C VAL A 178 -6.74 -14.08 16.70
N SER A 179 -5.93 -13.51 17.58
CA SER A 179 -6.26 -12.30 18.32
C SER A 179 -5.58 -11.11 17.67
N VAL A 180 -6.36 -10.05 17.45
CA VAL A 180 -5.90 -8.79 16.86
C VAL A 180 -6.01 -7.70 17.92
N ASP A 181 -4.93 -6.96 18.13
CA ASP A 181 -4.86 -5.82 19.04
C ASP A 181 -4.55 -4.54 18.24
N PHE A 182 -5.46 -3.58 18.29
CA PHE A 182 -5.32 -2.27 17.64
C PHE A 182 -4.90 -1.21 18.64
N PRO A 183 -3.90 -0.37 18.31
CA PRO A 183 -3.69 0.87 19.03
C PRO A 183 -4.76 1.92 18.67
N PRO A 184 -4.95 2.97 19.48
CA PRO A 184 -5.74 4.14 19.10
C PRO A 184 -5.26 4.74 17.76
N LEU A 185 -6.18 5.33 16.99
CA LEU A 185 -5.83 5.92 15.69
C LEU A 185 -5.04 7.22 15.87
N PRO A 186 -3.79 7.33 15.38
CA PRO A 186 -2.98 8.53 15.53
C PRO A 186 -3.42 9.68 14.61
N THR A 187 -3.90 9.36 13.40
CA THR A 187 -4.38 10.35 12.42
C THR A 187 -5.42 11.28 13.04
N ARG A 188 -5.26 12.59 12.82
CA ARG A 188 -6.24 13.60 13.25
C ARG A 188 -7.60 13.28 12.63
N ARG A 189 -8.66 13.29 13.43
CA ARG A 189 -10.03 13.07 12.95
C ARG A 189 -10.84 14.35 13.06
N THR A 190 -11.88 14.47 12.25
CA THR A 190 -12.81 15.60 12.26
C THR A 190 -14.25 15.16 12.00
N GLY A 191 -15.20 16.07 12.19
CA GLY A 191 -16.62 15.80 11.92
C GLY A 191 -17.15 14.67 12.82
N SER A 192 -17.90 13.73 12.25
CA SER A 192 -18.45 12.57 12.96
C SER A 192 -17.38 11.60 13.48
N LEU A 193 -16.11 11.75 13.09
CA LEU A 193 -15.01 10.90 13.53
C LEU A 193 -14.19 11.51 14.67
N ALA A 194 -14.43 12.77 15.06
CA ALA A 194 -13.56 13.52 15.98
C ALA A 194 -13.27 12.77 17.30
N ASP A 195 -14.31 12.17 17.88
CA ASP A 195 -14.24 11.48 19.17
C ASP A 195 -14.19 9.94 19.04
N ARG A 196 -13.93 9.41 17.84
CA ARG A 196 -13.95 7.96 17.55
C ARG A 196 -12.55 7.40 17.40
N PHE A 197 -12.34 6.13 17.74
CA PHE A 197 -11.02 5.46 17.71
C PHE A 197 -9.99 6.08 18.66
N THR A 198 -10.44 6.77 19.70
CA THR A 198 -9.57 7.40 20.72
C THR A 198 -8.93 6.37 21.64
N GLU A 199 -9.53 5.19 21.71
CA GLU A 199 -9.01 4.01 22.40
C GLU A 199 -8.68 2.91 21.37
N GLY A 200 -7.83 1.97 21.78
CA GLY A 200 -7.55 0.77 21.01
C GLY A 200 -8.71 -0.24 21.09
N GLY A 201 -8.51 -1.41 20.50
CA GLY A 201 -9.52 -2.47 20.54
C GLY A 201 -8.94 -3.84 20.27
N THR A 202 -9.61 -4.88 20.76
CA THR A 202 -9.22 -6.27 20.52
C THR A 202 -10.34 -7.02 19.81
N ALA A 203 -9.99 -7.82 18.81
CA ALA A 203 -10.89 -8.78 18.17
C ALA A 203 -10.27 -10.17 18.13
N THR A 204 -11.13 -11.17 17.94
CA THR A 204 -10.72 -12.55 17.69
C THR A 204 -11.50 -13.15 16.55
N PHE A 205 -10.84 -13.96 15.73
CA PHE A 205 -11.48 -14.79 14.72
C PHE A 205 -10.70 -16.11 14.56
N GLU A 206 -11.30 -17.07 13.86
CA GLU A 206 -10.67 -18.35 13.58
C GLU A 206 -10.67 -18.63 12.08
N PHE A 207 -9.70 -19.42 11.62
CA PHE A 207 -9.67 -19.94 10.26
C PHE A 207 -9.13 -21.37 10.24
N ALA A 208 -9.62 -22.17 9.30
CA ALA A 208 -9.08 -23.48 9.01
C ALA A 208 -7.93 -23.36 8.00
N TYR A 209 -6.78 -23.94 8.32
CA TYR A 209 -5.69 -24.13 7.38
C TYR A 209 -5.57 -25.62 7.08
N ASP A 210 -6.12 -26.04 5.95
CA ASP A 210 -6.10 -27.42 5.51
C ASP A 210 -5.81 -27.51 4.01
N ARG A 211 -5.94 -28.72 3.46
CA ARG A 211 -5.75 -28.97 2.03
C ARG A 211 -6.78 -28.22 1.17
N ALA A 212 -8.04 -28.20 1.58
CA ALA A 212 -9.12 -27.56 0.83
C ALA A 212 -8.88 -26.06 0.71
N PHE A 213 -8.53 -25.38 1.82
CA PHE A 213 -8.13 -23.97 1.80
C PHE A 213 -7.00 -23.71 0.81
N ARG A 214 -5.93 -24.51 0.84
CA ARG A 214 -4.76 -24.33 -0.04
C ARG A 214 -5.09 -24.55 -1.52
N GLU A 215 -5.95 -25.51 -1.82
CA GLU A 215 -6.42 -25.76 -3.19
C GLU A 215 -7.29 -24.59 -3.65
N ASP A 216 -8.27 -24.17 -2.85
CA ASP A 216 -9.22 -23.10 -3.17
C ASP A 216 -8.54 -21.75 -3.51
N VAL A 217 -7.62 -21.29 -2.66
CA VAL A 217 -6.93 -20.00 -2.88
C VAL A 217 -5.94 -20.03 -4.06
N VAL A 218 -5.51 -21.21 -4.51
CA VAL A 218 -4.60 -21.35 -5.65
C VAL A 218 -5.37 -21.58 -6.95
N GLU A 219 -6.40 -22.42 -6.93
CA GLU A 219 -7.25 -22.69 -8.09
C GLU A 219 -8.10 -21.48 -8.48
N GLY A 220 -8.46 -20.62 -7.52
CA GLY A 220 -9.19 -19.38 -7.79
C GLY A 220 -8.35 -18.25 -8.41
N ILE A 221 -7.04 -18.44 -8.65
CA ILE A 221 -6.21 -17.39 -9.28
C ILE A 221 -6.69 -17.14 -10.71
N ASP A 222 -7.10 -15.90 -10.99
CA ASP A 222 -7.50 -15.47 -12.32
C ASP A 222 -6.30 -14.83 -13.04
N LEU A 223 -5.78 -15.50 -14.07
CA LEU A 223 -4.65 -15.04 -14.87
C LEU A 223 -5.12 -14.02 -15.90
N LEU A 224 -4.47 -12.85 -15.93
CA LEU A 224 -4.72 -11.87 -16.99
C LEU A 224 -4.10 -12.36 -18.31
N GLU A 225 -4.67 -11.90 -19.43
CA GLU A 225 -4.06 -12.03 -20.75
C GLU A 225 -2.61 -11.53 -20.72
N ARG A 226 -1.67 -12.34 -21.21
CA ARG A 226 -0.22 -12.08 -21.09
C ARG A 226 0.18 -10.77 -21.75
N GLU A 227 -0.49 -10.40 -22.83
CA GLU A 227 -0.27 -9.17 -23.60
C GLU A 227 -0.58 -7.91 -22.77
N ARG A 228 -1.40 -8.04 -21.72
CA ARG A 228 -1.78 -6.93 -20.84
C ARG A 228 -0.87 -6.76 -19.62
N TRP A 229 0.05 -7.69 -19.39
CA TRP A 229 0.91 -7.65 -18.21
C TRP A 229 1.85 -6.45 -18.28
N GLY A 230 1.80 -5.59 -17.28
CA GLY A 230 2.61 -4.37 -17.26
C GLY A 230 1.97 -3.18 -17.98
N ASP A 231 0.78 -3.34 -18.58
CA ASP A 231 0.04 -2.21 -19.13
C ASP A 231 -0.32 -1.21 -18.03
N ARG A 232 -0.23 0.08 -18.34
CA ARG A 232 -0.71 1.14 -17.44
C ARG A 232 -2.20 0.96 -17.19
N GLY A 233 -2.55 0.77 -15.92
CA GLY A 233 -3.91 0.44 -15.50
C GLY A 233 -3.93 -0.15 -14.10
N ALA A 234 -5.11 -0.28 -13.53
CA ALA A 234 -5.30 -1.01 -12.28
C ALA A 234 -6.42 -2.04 -12.45
N LEU A 235 -6.29 -3.15 -11.73
CA LEU A 235 -7.38 -4.07 -11.48
C LEU A 235 -8.53 -3.32 -10.81
N GLU A 236 -9.74 -3.67 -11.21
CA GLU A 236 -10.94 -3.20 -10.51
C GLU A 236 -10.91 -3.64 -9.04
N PRO A 237 -11.40 -2.80 -8.12
CA PRO A 237 -11.61 -3.19 -6.73
C PRO A 237 -12.35 -4.51 -6.65
N MET A 238 -12.01 -5.34 -5.66
CA MET A 238 -12.80 -6.54 -5.41
C MET A 238 -14.22 -6.11 -5.08
N THR A 239 -15.16 -6.49 -5.93
CA THR A 239 -16.60 -6.43 -5.66
C THR A 239 -17.08 -7.87 -5.55
N HIS A 240 -18.11 -8.09 -4.73
CA HIS A 240 -18.63 -9.40 -4.30
C HIS A 240 -18.37 -10.59 -5.23
N GLY A 241 -18.02 -11.73 -4.62
CA GLY A 241 -17.98 -13.04 -5.28
C GLY A 241 -19.24 -13.31 -6.10
N GLY A 242 -19.06 -13.78 -7.32
CA GLY A 242 -20.12 -14.05 -8.30
C GLY A 242 -21.02 -15.25 -7.97
N ASP A 243 -21.17 -15.64 -6.71
CA ASP A 243 -21.91 -16.85 -6.31
C ASP A 243 -23.17 -16.58 -5.45
N GLY A 244 -23.54 -15.31 -5.22
CA GLY A 244 -24.81 -14.98 -4.57
C GLY A 244 -24.90 -15.36 -3.10
N SER A 245 -23.76 -15.64 -2.44
CA SER A 245 -23.70 -15.71 -0.98
C SER A 245 -23.79 -14.31 -0.38
N ALA A 246 -24.63 -14.15 0.65
CA ALA A 246 -24.91 -12.89 1.33
C ALA A 246 -23.75 -12.43 2.23
N ASN A 247 -22.58 -12.14 1.65
CA ASN A 247 -21.45 -11.58 2.38
C ASN A 247 -21.42 -10.07 2.14
N ALA A 248 -21.48 -9.31 3.24
CA ALA A 248 -21.57 -7.85 3.27
C ALA A 248 -20.55 -7.15 2.35
N ALA A 249 -20.96 -6.02 1.76
CA ALA A 249 -20.10 -5.23 0.88
C ALA A 249 -18.82 -4.84 1.62
N LEU A 250 -17.69 -5.37 1.19
CA LEU A 250 -16.39 -4.95 1.69
C LEU A 250 -16.22 -3.47 1.32
N PRO A 251 -15.87 -2.60 2.28
CA PRO A 251 -15.58 -1.23 1.93
C PRO A 251 -14.32 -1.21 1.08
N TYR A 252 -14.29 -0.24 0.18
CA TYR A 252 -13.09 0.06 -0.56
C TYR A 252 -12.65 1.47 -0.23
N SER A 253 -11.34 1.67 -0.08
CA SER A 253 -10.77 2.95 0.34
C SER A 253 -10.79 4.01 -0.75
N ALA A 254 -11.73 3.98 -1.70
CA ALA A 254 -11.79 4.99 -2.76
C ALA A 254 -12.17 6.35 -2.16
N LEU A 255 -11.35 7.37 -2.42
CA LEU A 255 -11.69 8.75 -2.13
C LEU A 255 -12.82 9.24 -3.04
N PRO A 256 -13.60 10.25 -2.59
CA PRO A 256 -14.65 10.84 -3.40
C PRO A 256 -14.09 11.38 -4.73
N PRO A 257 -14.89 11.39 -5.81
CA PRO A 257 -14.55 12.06 -7.05
C PRO A 257 -14.04 13.49 -6.81
N ALA A 258 -13.10 13.95 -7.63
CA ALA A 258 -12.50 15.27 -7.42
C ALA A 258 -13.53 16.42 -7.45
N ALA A 259 -14.60 16.27 -8.23
CA ALA A 259 -15.70 17.24 -8.33
C ALA A 259 -16.52 17.35 -7.04
N ASP A 260 -16.49 16.32 -6.20
CA ASP A 260 -17.24 16.27 -4.94
C ASP A 260 -16.41 16.78 -3.75
N VAL A 261 -15.11 17.04 -3.95
CA VAL A 261 -14.25 17.65 -2.93
C VAL A 261 -14.56 19.16 -2.86
N PRO A 262 -14.96 19.70 -1.69
CA PRO A 262 -15.41 21.07 -1.57
C PRO A 262 -14.26 22.09 -1.69
N GLY A 263 -14.63 23.31 -2.06
CA GLY A 263 -13.73 24.46 -2.12
C GLY A 263 -13.25 24.78 -3.54
N THR A 264 -12.38 25.77 -3.62
CA THR A 264 -11.81 26.26 -4.87
C THR A 264 -10.62 25.40 -5.27
N ARG A 265 -10.71 24.67 -6.38
CA ARG A 265 -9.61 23.82 -6.86
C ARG A 265 -8.46 24.66 -7.41
N LEU A 266 -7.25 24.39 -6.93
CA LEU A 266 -6.03 24.98 -7.47
C LEU A 266 -5.67 24.31 -8.79
N VAL A 267 -5.12 25.10 -9.72
CA VAL A 267 -4.85 24.67 -11.10
C VAL A 267 -3.37 24.83 -11.43
N ASP A 268 -2.92 24.15 -12.47
CA ASP A 268 -1.57 24.32 -13.03
C ASP A 268 -1.43 25.76 -13.60
N PRO A 269 -0.35 26.50 -13.30
CA PRO A 269 -0.11 27.83 -13.83
C PRO A 269 -0.02 27.88 -15.37
N ASP A 270 0.50 26.84 -16.00
CA ASP A 270 0.62 26.70 -17.46
C ASP A 270 -0.61 26.02 -18.08
N GLY A 271 -1.62 25.72 -17.26
CA GLY A 271 -2.94 25.27 -17.66
C GLY A 271 -3.64 26.31 -18.51
N THR A 272 -3.29 26.36 -19.80
CA THR A 272 -4.10 27.00 -20.84
C THR A 272 -5.55 26.57 -20.66
N ALA A 273 -6.48 27.52 -20.79
CA ALA A 273 -7.89 27.24 -20.98
C ALA A 273 -8.05 26.35 -22.23
N GLY A 274 -7.92 25.03 -22.06
CA GLY A 274 -7.63 24.11 -23.14
C GLY A 274 -6.94 22.80 -22.73
N ALA A 275 -6.22 22.75 -21.60
CA ALA A 275 -6.01 21.49 -20.89
C ALA A 275 -7.42 20.98 -20.55
N THR A 276 -7.77 19.76 -20.98
CA THR A 276 -9.11 19.19 -20.74
C THR A 276 -9.53 19.52 -19.31
N THR A 277 -10.72 20.09 -19.14
CA THR A 277 -11.30 20.63 -17.88
C THR A 277 -11.50 19.58 -16.76
N GLY A 278 -10.62 18.58 -16.66
CA GLY A 278 -10.69 17.45 -15.74
C GLY A 278 -9.37 16.72 -15.42
N SER A 279 -8.20 17.08 -15.99
CA SER A 279 -6.94 16.43 -15.60
C SER A 279 -6.43 16.99 -14.27
N LEU A 280 -6.22 16.12 -13.28
CA LEU A 280 -5.66 16.49 -11.98
C LEU A 280 -4.13 16.67 -12.07
N PRO A 281 -3.53 17.58 -11.28
CA PRO A 281 -2.09 17.61 -11.07
C PRO A 281 -1.54 16.22 -10.70
N SER A 282 -0.38 15.87 -11.22
CA SER A 282 0.19 14.53 -11.04
C SER A 282 1.69 14.56 -10.77
N SER A 283 2.16 13.64 -9.91
CA SER A 283 3.58 13.47 -9.60
C SER A 283 3.84 12.02 -9.19
N GLY A 284 4.91 11.40 -9.71
CA GLY A 284 5.24 9.98 -9.46
C GLY A 284 4.09 9.00 -9.76
N ASP A 285 3.31 9.27 -10.81
CA ASP A 285 2.09 8.53 -11.19
C ASP A 285 0.90 8.66 -10.22
N ALA A 286 1.02 9.45 -9.14
CA ALA A 286 -0.10 9.85 -8.31
C ALA A 286 -0.86 11.03 -8.92
N THR A 287 -2.15 11.14 -8.61
CA THR A 287 -2.96 12.33 -8.90
C THR A 287 -3.30 13.06 -7.61
N PHE A 288 -3.46 14.38 -7.68
CA PHE A 288 -3.68 15.24 -6.52
C PHE A 288 -4.93 16.09 -6.72
N VAL A 289 -5.83 16.06 -5.75
CA VAL A 289 -6.87 17.09 -5.62
C VAL A 289 -6.38 18.09 -4.59
N VAL A 290 -6.19 19.34 -5.02
CA VAL A 290 -5.78 20.44 -4.15
C VAL A 290 -6.85 21.51 -4.16
N THR A 291 -7.46 21.76 -3.00
CA THR A 291 -8.59 22.68 -2.86
C THR A 291 -8.35 23.64 -1.71
N LEU A 292 -8.72 24.90 -1.91
CA LEU A 292 -8.78 25.92 -0.86
C LEU A 292 -10.23 26.06 -0.41
N LEU A 293 -10.52 25.66 0.82
CA LEU A 293 -11.83 25.83 1.43
C LEU A 293 -11.91 27.22 2.06
N GLU A 294 -13.07 27.85 1.94
CA GLU A 294 -13.31 29.19 2.48
C GLU A 294 -13.23 29.25 4.01
N SER A 295 -13.11 30.46 4.54
CA SER A 295 -13.15 30.69 5.99
C SER A 295 -14.47 30.24 6.59
N GLY A 296 -14.41 29.75 7.84
CA GLY A 296 -15.56 29.14 8.51
C GLY A 296 -15.82 27.68 8.10
N SER A 297 -15.00 27.09 7.21
CA SER A 297 -14.96 25.64 7.05
C SER A 297 -14.65 24.97 8.40
N ARG A 298 -15.38 23.90 8.73
CA ARG A 298 -15.11 23.10 9.94
C ARG A 298 -13.74 22.42 9.97
N LEU A 299 -13.03 22.39 8.85
CA LEU A 299 -11.66 21.89 8.76
C LEU A 299 -10.62 22.98 9.06
N ALA A 300 -11.00 24.26 8.93
CA ALA A 300 -10.14 25.39 9.21
C ALA A 300 -10.14 25.74 10.71
N ASP A 301 -9.00 26.25 11.17
CA ASP A 301 -8.85 26.82 12.51
C ASP A 301 -9.08 28.33 12.46
N GLY A 302 -9.91 28.84 13.37
CA GLY A 302 -10.23 30.27 13.47
C GLY A 302 -10.83 30.83 12.17
N ASP A 303 -10.40 32.04 11.80
CA ASP A 303 -10.90 32.76 10.62
C ASP A 303 -10.11 32.45 9.33
N GLY A 304 -9.23 31.44 9.37
CA GLY A 304 -8.41 31.03 8.23
C GLY A 304 -9.20 30.26 7.17
N ARG A 305 -8.62 30.15 5.97
CA ARG A 305 -9.03 29.19 4.94
C ARG A 305 -8.34 27.85 5.20
N TYR A 306 -8.80 26.76 4.58
CA TYR A 306 -8.14 25.46 4.72
C TYR A 306 -7.60 24.96 3.38
N LEU A 307 -6.30 24.73 3.31
CA LEU A 307 -5.68 24.05 2.17
C LEU A 307 -5.80 22.55 2.37
N LEU A 308 -6.59 21.89 1.52
CA LEU A 308 -6.77 20.45 1.49
C LEU A 308 -6.02 19.86 0.29
N VAL A 309 -5.20 18.85 0.56
CA VAL A 309 -4.44 18.09 -0.43
C VAL A 309 -4.79 16.61 -0.29
N SER A 310 -5.31 16.02 -1.36
CA SER A 310 -5.78 14.65 -1.38
C SER A 310 -5.04 13.84 -2.46
N PRO A 311 -3.84 13.32 -2.14
CA PRO A 311 -3.05 12.48 -3.03
C PRO A 311 -3.69 11.10 -3.16
N ARG A 312 -3.84 10.61 -4.39
CA ARG A 312 -4.59 9.39 -4.69
C ARG A 312 -4.03 8.64 -5.89
N THR A 313 -4.23 7.33 -5.91
CA THR A 313 -3.90 6.49 -7.07
C THR A 313 -4.70 6.96 -8.30
N PRO A 314 -4.13 6.89 -9.51
CA PRO A 314 -4.73 7.46 -10.72
C PRO A 314 -6.04 6.77 -11.17
N TYR A 315 -6.20 5.47 -10.90
CA TYR A 315 -7.36 4.69 -11.39
C TYR A 315 -8.43 4.51 -10.32
N ASN A 316 -8.06 3.96 -9.15
CA ASN A 316 -9.04 3.54 -8.13
C ASN A 316 -9.27 4.58 -7.02
N ARG A 317 -8.63 5.75 -7.11
CA ARG A 317 -8.70 6.84 -6.11
C ARG A 317 -8.36 6.40 -4.68
N VAL A 318 -7.57 5.35 -4.49
CA VAL A 318 -7.08 4.92 -3.18
C VAL A 318 -6.18 6.03 -2.60
N PRO A 319 -6.36 6.46 -1.33
CA PRO A 319 -5.55 7.49 -0.72
C PRO A 319 -4.12 7.00 -0.57
N LEU A 320 -3.17 7.89 -0.82
CA LEU A 320 -1.77 7.61 -0.56
C LEU A 320 -1.45 7.93 0.90
N VAL A 321 -1.36 6.87 1.70
CA VAL A 321 -1.20 6.95 3.17
C VAL A 321 0.26 7.10 3.59
N ASN A 322 0.48 7.60 4.81
CA ASN A 322 1.79 7.72 5.45
C ASN A 322 2.79 8.55 4.61
N MET A 323 2.31 9.55 3.88
CA MET A 323 3.12 10.58 3.20
C MET A 323 3.48 11.75 4.13
N SER A 324 4.50 12.52 3.76
CA SER A 324 4.79 13.84 4.34
C SER A 324 4.73 14.89 3.23
N LEU A 325 3.92 15.93 3.43
CA LEU A 325 3.67 16.99 2.46
C LEU A 325 3.89 18.36 3.09
N ARG A 326 4.47 19.28 2.32
CA ARG A 326 4.64 20.69 2.67
C ARG A 326 4.05 21.57 1.60
N ALA A 327 3.43 22.68 1.98
CA ALA A 327 2.96 23.70 1.04
C ALA A 327 3.65 25.04 1.31
N ALA A 328 4.08 25.73 0.26
CA ALA A 328 4.55 27.11 0.34
C ALA A 328 3.66 27.99 -0.54
N VAL A 329 3.13 29.08 0.03
CA VAL A 329 2.30 30.05 -0.71
C VAL A 329 3.15 31.27 -1.04
N ARG A 330 3.12 31.73 -2.29
CA ARG A 330 3.83 32.92 -2.74
C ARG A 330 2.95 33.89 -3.50
N ARG A 331 3.13 35.18 -3.23
CA ARG A 331 2.55 36.31 -3.96
C ARG A 331 3.67 37.07 -4.64
N ASN A 332 3.66 37.14 -5.97
CA ASN A 332 4.70 37.82 -6.75
C ASN A 332 6.12 37.39 -6.34
N GLY A 333 6.33 36.10 -6.11
CA GLY A 333 7.61 35.51 -5.68
C GLY A 333 7.96 35.69 -4.20
N THR A 334 7.15 36.38 -3.40
CA THR A 334 7.36 36.57 -1.95
C THR A 334 6.48 35.62 -1.15
N GLU A 335 7.00 35.02 -0.08
CA GLU A 335 6.24 34.11 0.78
C GLU A 335 5.08 34.82 1.50
N VAL A 336 3.95 34.12 1.56
CA VAL A 336 2.73 34.56 2.25
C VAL A 336 2.57 33.74 3.53
N GLY A 337 2.35 34.44 4.66
CA GLY A 337 2.18 33.82 5.97
C GLY A 337 3.41 33.03 6.43
N ASP A 338 3.18 32.00 7.24
CA ASP A 338 4.23 31.16 7.84
C ASP A 338 4.67 30.00 6.90
N SER A 339 4.87 30.28 5.62
CA SER A 339 5.34 29.29 4.64
C SER A 339 6.82 28.89 4.88
N PRO A 340 7.23 27.63 4.62
CA PRO A 340 6.42 26.48 4.22
C PRO A 340 5.68 25.82 5.40
N LEU A 341 4.47 25.35 5.12
CA LEU A 341 3.56 24.71 6.05
C LEU A 341 3.62 23.19 5.93
N GLU A 342 3.98 22.49 7.01
CA GLU A 342 3.74 21.05 7.11
C GLU A 342 2.24 20.78 7.10
N LEU A 343 1.79 19.86 6.24
CA LEU A 343 0.39 19.46 6.13
C LEU A 343 0.11 18.25 7.03
N THR A 344 -0.97 18.31 7.79
CA THR A 344 -1.34 17.26 8.74
C THR A 344 -2.29 16.26 8.11
N ALA A 345 -1.96 14.97 8.19
CA ALA A 345 -2.88 13.90 7.84
C ALA A 345 -4.16 14.01 8.68
N THR A 346 -5.31 14.11 8.01
CA THR A 346 -6.62 14.26 8.62
C THR A 346 -7.60 13.29 7.96
N LEU A 347 -8.34 12.56 8.79
CA LEU A 347 -9.45 11.71 8.37
C LEU A 347 -10.78 12.43 8.60
N ASP A 348 -11.62 12.43 7.58
CA ASP A 348 -12.93 13.05 7.62
C ASP A 348 -13.97 12.22 6.86
N ALA A 349 -15.21 12.16 7.39
CA ALA A 349 -16.30 11.39 6.82
C ALA A 349 -16.72 11.81 5.40
N ALA A 350 -16.59 13.10 5.05
CA ALA A 350 -17.07 13.62 3.77
C ALA A 350 -15.99 13.62 2.68
N VAL A 351 -14.73 13.86 3.04
CA VAL A 351 -13.62 14.01 2.08
C VAL A 351 -12.58 12.90 2.14
N GLY A 352 -12.68 11.98 3.12
CA GLY A 352 -11.74 10.89 3.34
C GLY A 352 -10.39 11.36 3.89
N LEU A 353 -9.37 10.49 3.78
CA LEU A 353 -8.01 10.85 4.16
C LEU A 353 -7.48 11.95 3.24
N HIS A 354 -6.98 13.01 3.85
CA HIS A 354 -6.31 14.11 3.19
C HIS A 354 -5.20 14.66 4.06
N TYR A 355 -4.37 15.53 3.49
CA TYR A 355 -3.35 16.29 4.18
C TYR A 355 -3.73 17.75 4.08
N GLY A 356 -3.78 18.47 5.20
CA GLY A 356 -4.15 19.87 5.11
C GLY A 356 -3.75 20.71 6.29
N ARG A 357 -3.94 22.01 6.11
CA ARG A 357 -3.61 23.03 7.10
C ARG A 357 -4.39 24.32 6.85
N SER A 358 -4.69 25.01 7.94
CA SER A 358 -5.25 26.36 7.91
C SER A 358 -4.23 27.36 7.34
N VAL A 359 -4.67 28.23 6.45
CA VAL A 359 -3.86 29.25 5.76
C VAL A 359 -4.55 30.62 5.83
N THR A 360 -3.76 31.68 5.91
CA THR A 360 -4.23 33.06 6.04
C THR A 360 -3.71 33.93 4.90
N ASP A 361 -4.49 34.96 4.54
CA ASP A 361 -4.17 35.92 3.47
C ASP A 361 -3.86 35.29 2.10
N VAL A 362 -4.34 34.08 1.82
CA VAL A 362 -4.25 33.48 0.47
C VAL A 362 -5.27 34.15 -0.45
N ARG A 363 -4.85 34.58 -1.64
CA ARG A 363 -5.66 35.32 -2.61
C ARG A 363 -5.59 34.68 -4.01
N PRO A 364 -6.58 34.96 -4.88
CA PRO A 364 -6.47 34.63 -6.30
C PRO A 364 -5.17 35.14 -6.91
N GLY A 365 -4.52 34.30 -7.72
CA GLY A 365 -3.23 34.58 -8.34
C GLY A 365 -2.00 34.24 -7.49
N ASP A 366 -2.16 33.92 -6.20
CA ASP A 366 -1.05 33.40 -5.40
C ASP A 366 -0.66 32.00 -5.91
N SER A 367 0.65 31.74 -5.98
CA SER A 367 1.17 30.41 -6.33
C SER A 367 1.31 29.55 -5.08
N VAL A 368 1.09 28.25 -5.22
CA VAL A 368 1.23 27.25 -4.17
C VAL A 368 2.14 26.15 -4.68
N THR A 369 3.31 26.04 -4.06
CA THR A 369 4.23 24.94 -4.30
C THR A 369 3.95 23.83 -3.29
N LEU A 370 3.52 22.65 -3.76
CA LEU A 370 3.36 21.45 -2.94
C LEU A 370 4.61 20.59 -3.07
N THR A 371 5.36 20.44 -1.98
CA THR A 371 6.55 19.57 -1.90
C THR A 371 6.19 18.23 -1.24
N ILE A 372 6.54 17.13 -1.90
CA ILE A 372 6.45 15.79 -1.34
C ILE A 372 7.75 15.50 -0.57
N ALA A 373 7.71 15.64 0.75
CA ALA A 373 8.90 15.44 1.60
C ALA A 373 9.22 13.95 1.80
N SER A 374 8.21 13.08 1.82
CA SER A 374 8.37 11.64 1.74
C SER A 374 7.25 11.01 0.91
N PRO A 375 7.56 10.00 0.06
CA PRO A 375 6.53 9.27 -0.67
C PRO A 375 5.65 8.44 0.31
N PRO A 376 4.58 7.79 -0.17
CA PRO A 376 3.69 7.04 0.72
C PRO A 376 4.42 5.83 1.30
N GLN A 377 4.51 5.73 2.63
CA GLN A 377 5.34 4.73 3.31
C GLN A 377 4.65 3.36 3.51
N ALA A 378 3.42 3.18 3.03
CA ALA A 378 2.79 1.86 3.04
C ALA A 378 3.58 0.84 2.20
N ALA A 379 3.47 -0.44 2.53
CA ALA A 379 3.95 -1.51 1.67
C ALA A 379 3.13 -1.58 0.37
N ARG A 380 3.66 -2.29 -0.63
CA ARG A 380 3.07 -2.44 -1.96
C ARG A 380 2.90 -3.90 -2.33
N HIS A 381 1.76 -4.20 -2.93
CA HIS A 381 1.60 -5.41 -3.75
C HIS A 381 2.03 -5.15 -5.19
N GLN A 382 2.17 -6.23 -5.97
CA GLN A 382 2.41 -6.17 -7.40
C GLN A 382 1.38 -5.27 -8.10
N GLY A 383 1.83 -4.48 -9.08
CA GLY A 383 1.04 -3.47 -9.78
C GLY A 383 1.16 -2.06 -9.18
N TYR A 384 1.67 -1.93 -7.95
CA TYR A 384 1.99 -0.65 -7.30
C TYR A 384 3.43 -0.56 -6.79
N GLU A 385 4.20 -1.64 -6.85
CA GLU A 385 5.53 -1.72 -6.23
C GLU A 385 6.51 -0.72 -6.83
N THR A 386 6.33 -0.30 -8.07
CA THR A 386 7.17 0.70 -8.76
C THR A 386 6.58 2.10 -8.81
N ALA A 387 5.33 2.28 -8.36
CA ALA A 387 4.61 3.55 -8.42
C ALA A 387 4.83 4.43 -7.17
N PHE A 388 4.58 5.74 -7.31
CA PHE A 388 4.60 6.72 -6.21
C PHE A 388 6.00 6.95 -5.61
N PHE A 389 7.02 6.87 -6.45
CA PHE A 389 8.39 7.28 -6.16
C PHE A 389 8.78 8.47 -7.03
N ARG A 390 9.92 9.10 -6.74
CA ARG A 390 10.46 10.27 -7.49
C ARG A 390 9.37 11.32 -7.77
N MET A 391 8.71 11.74 -6.70
CA MET A 391 7.58 12.67 -6.75
C MET A 391 8.11 14.10 -6.72
N GLU A 392 8.22 14.72 -7.90
CA GLU A 392 8.59 16.13 -8.03
C GLU A 392 7.54 17.05 -7.40
N PRO A 393 7.94 18.23 -6.87
CA PRO A 393 7.01 19.24 -6.39
C PRO A 393 5.98 19.65 -7.45
N LEU A 394 4.77 19.96 -7.00
CA LEU A 394 3.72 20.50 -7.86
C LEU A 394 3.65 22.01 -7.70
N GLU A 395 3.67 22.73 -8.81
CA GLU A 395 3.40 24.17 -8.85
C GLU A 395 1.95 24.40 -9.25
N LEU A 396 1.23 25.13 -8.41
CA LEU A 396 -0.20 25.39 -8.58
C LEU A 396 -0.49 26.87 -8.40
N VAL A 397 -1.66 27.32 -8.85
CA VAL A 397 -2.14 28.69 -8.66
C VAL A 397 -3.57 28.68 -8.12
N VAL A 398 -3.87 29.63 -7.24
CA VAL A 398 -5.24 29.92 -6.81
C VAL A 398 -5.97 30.62 -7.96
N PRO A 399 -7.00 30.01 -8.57
CA PRO A 399 -7.65 30.61 -9.73
C PRO A 399 -8.37 31.92 -9.36
N PRO A 400 -8.63 32.80 -10.34
CA PRO A 400 -9.58 33.89 -10.17
C PRO A 400 -10.96 33.35 -9.77
N ALA A 401 -11.68 34.14 -8.97
CA ALA A 401 -13.05 33.83 -8.53
C ALA A 401 -14.05 33.82 -9.68
#